data_AF-A0A1F6VFM6-F1
#
_entry.id   AF-A0A1F6VFM6-F1
#
_cell.length_a   1.000
_cell.length_b   1.000
_cell.length_c   1.000
_cell.angle_alpha   90.00
_cell.angle_beta   90.00
_cell.angle_gamma   90.00
#
_symmetry.space_group_name_H-M   'P 1'
#
loop_
_entity.id
_entity.type
_entity.pdbx_description
1 polymer ?
#
loop_
_entity_poly.entity_id
_entity_poly.type
_entity_poly.pdbx_seq_one_letter_code
_entity_poly.pdbx_strand_id
1 'polypeptide(L)'
;MDENFKQFQKIKVTPSPEKISKIREEYLKLLNVLRFDYIEEIPSKRLRPEMPNYQRYKCRTVFFSNVLGVIMVLNTHELINNPEVKKQCEEFSRFCDTLRGTERFYTEEDVDIANRMLDSLIAELSPVK
;
A
#
# COMPACT_ATOMS: atom_id res chain seq x y z
N MET A 1 22.84 23.47 17.70
CA MET A 1 21.91 23.11 16.61
C MET A 1 21.03 22.00 17.14
N ASP A 2 19.73 22.18 16.98
CA ASP A 2 18.61 21.68 17.77
C ASP A 2 18.60 20.21 18.22
N GLU A 3 18.60 20.02 19.55
CA GLU A 3 18.13 18.80 20.24
C GLU A 3 16.58 18.75 20.38
N ASN A 4 15.84 19.61 19.66
CA ASN A 4 14.39 19.77 19.80
C ASN A 4 13.52 18.82 18.95
N PHE A 5 14.11 17.83 18.26
CA PHE A 5 13.35 16.90 17.40
C PHE A 5 12.98 15.55 18.05
N LYS A 6 13.11 15.41 19.38
CA LYS A 6 12.74 14.19 20.11
C LYS A 6 11.51 14.39 20.99
N GLN A 7 10.36 14.75 20.43
CA GLN A 7 9.11 14.70 21.21
C GLN A 7 7.81 14.65 20.39
N PHE A 8 7.75 13.87 19.31
CA PHE A 8 6.46 13.26 18.96
C PHE A 8 6.26 12.06 19.86
N GLN A 9 5.81 12.31 21.09
CA GLN A 9 5.24 11.25 21.91
C GLN A 9 4.16 10.57 21.07
N LYS A 10 4.40 9.31 20.72
CA LYS A 10 3.36 8.37 20.29
C LYS A 10 2.35 8.32 21.42
N ILE A 11 1.37 9.21 21.41
CA ILE A 11 0.14 9.00 22.16
C ILE A 11 -0.49 7.80 21.46
N LYS A 12 -0.16 6.59 21.93
CA LYS A 12 -0.89 5.37 21.58
C LYS A 12 -2.27 5.53 22.20
N VAL A 13 -3.15 6.29 21.55
CA VAL A 13 -4.57 6.22 21.82
C VAL A 13 -4.99 4.86 21.31
N THR A 14 -4.98 3.86 22.19
CA THR A 14 -5.53 2.55 21.89
C THR A 14 -7.00 2.75 21.55
N PRO A 15 -7.41 2.56 20.30
CA PRO A 15 -8.79 2.80 19.90
C PRO A 15 -9.70 1.82 20.67
N SER A 16 -10.92 2.23 20.98
CA SER A 16 -11.91 1.30 21.55
C SER A 16 -12.12 0.11 20.60
N PRO A 17 -12.52 -1.07 21.11
CA PRO A 17 -12.80 -2.23 20.27
C PRO A 17 -13.79 -1.93 19.12
N GLU A 18 -14.81 -1.11 19.41
CA GLU A 18 -15.77 -0.64 18.39
C GLU A 18 -15.10 0.22 17.31
N LYS A 19 -14.16 1.09 17.69
CA LYS A 19 -13.40 1.93 16.75
C LYS A 19 -12.45 1.07 15.91
N ILE A 20 -11.81 0.06 16.49
CA ILE A 20 -11.00 -0.93 15.76
C ILE A 20 -11.86 -1.68 14.72
N SER A 21 -13.06 -2.11 15.10
CA SER A 21 -13.98 -2.80 14.18
C SER A 21 -14.37 -1.92 13.00
N LYS A 22 -14.72 -0.65 13.25
CA LYS A 22 -15.05 0.31 12.20
C LYS A 22 -13.88 0.57 11.26
N ILE A 23 -12.69 0.79 11.79
CA ILE A 23 -11.47 0.98 10.98
C ILE A 23 -11.23 -0.26 10.12
N ARG A 24 -11.34 -1.47 10.70
CA ARG A 24 -11.19 -2.72 9.93
C ARG A 24 -12.18 -2.78 8.76
N GLU A 25 -13.47 -2.52 9.00
CA GLU A 25 -14.49 -2.56 7.95
C GLU A 25 -14.28 -1.50 6.86
N GLU A 26 -13.94 -0.27 7.25
CA GLU A 26 -13.66 0.83 6.31
C GLU A 26 -12.47 0.51 5.42
N TYR A 27 -11.37 0.04 6.00
CA TYR A 27 -10.16 -0.29 5.25
C TYR A 27 -10.31 -1.58 4.45
N LEU A 28 -11.10 -2.55 4.90
CA LEU A 28 -11.47 -3.71 4.08
C LEU A 28 -12.23 -3.29 2.83
N LYS A 29 -13.20 -2.37 2.95
CA LYS A 29 -13.90 -1.81 1.78
C LYS A 29 -12.93 -1.10 0.84
N LEU A 30 -12.04 -0.26 1.39
CA LEU A 30 -11.04 0.45 0.60
C LEU A 30 -10.08 -0.49 -0.13
N LEU A 31 -9.62 -1.56 0.53
CA LEU A 31 -8.76 -2.58 -0.09
C LEU A 31 -9.46 -3.28 -1.26
N ASN A 32 -10.74 -3.64 -1.09
CA ASN A 32 -11.53 -4.21 -2.17
C ASN A 32 -11.66 -3.23 -3.34
N VAL A 33 -11.94 -1.95 -3.07
CA VAL A 33 -11.97 -0.93 -4.14
C VAL A 33 -10.62 -0.88 -4.85
N LEU A 34 -9.52 -0.68 -4.14
CA LEU A 34 -8.18 -0.61 -4.74
C LEU A 34 -7.83 -1.85 -5.58
N ARG A 35 -8.25 -3.04 -5.14
CA ARG A 35 -8.00 -4.31 -5.83
C ARG A 35 -8.69 -4.42 -7.19
N PHE A 36 -9.83 -3.75 -7.37
CA PHE A 36 -10.63 -3.78 -8.59
C PHE A 36 -10.61 -2.47 -9.37
N ASP A 37 -10.09 -1.38 -8.78
CA ASP A 37 -9.99 -0.06 -9.42
C ASP A 37 -8.98 -0.04 -10.58
N TYR A 38 -8.01 -0.95 -10.57
CA TYR A 38 -6.93 -0.97 -11.55
C TYR A 38 -7.28 -1.83 -12.78
N ILE A 39 -8.01 -1.25 -13.74
CA ILE A 39 -8.28 -1.84 -15.06
C ILE A 39 -7.77 -0.89 -16.15
N GLU A 40 -6.47 -0.92 -16.44
CA GLU A 40 -5.92 -0.31 -17.64
C GLU A 40 -4.86 -1.24 -18.25
N GLU A 41 -4.68 -1.17 -19.57
CA GLU A 41 -3.51 -1.76 -20.24
C GLU A 41 -2.24 -1.31 -19.51
N ILE A 42 -1.37 -2.23 -19.11
CA ILE A 42 -0.11 -1.94 -18.43
C ILE A 42 1.00 -2.33 -19.38
N PRO A 43 2.05 -1.50 -19.55
CA PRO A 43 3.19 -1.94 -20.33
C PRO A 43 3.86 -3.12 -19.63
N SER A 44 4.15 -4.17 -20.40
CA SER A 44 4.89 -5.35 -19.92
C SER A 44 6.34 -5.04 -19.56
N LYS A 45 6.86 -3.86 -19.93
CA LYS A 45 8.23 -3.40 -19.66
C LYS A 45 8.24 -1.93 -19.30
N ARG A 46 9.25 -1.51 -18.52
CA ARG A 46 9.46 -0.09 -18.19
C ARG A 46 9.64 0.73 -19.47
N LEU A 47 8.84 1.78 -19.62
CA LEU A 47 8.89 2.65 -20.78
C LEU A 47 9.95 3.73 -20.59
N ARG A 48 10.68 4.03 -21.67
CA ARG A 48 11.62 5.14 -21.73
C ARG A 48 10.95 6.42 -22.24
N PRO A 49 11.47 7.62 -21.94
CA PRO A 49 10.87 8.90 -22.34
C PRO A 49 10.49 9.02 -23.81
N GLU A 50 11.26 8.38 -24.68
CA GLU A 50 11.10 8.35 -26.13
C GLU A 50 10.02 7.37 -26.64
N MET A 51 9.48 6.50 -25.78
CA MET A 51 8.53 5.46 -26.20
C MET A 51 7.09 6.00 -26.29
N PRO A 52 6.28 5.51 -27.25
CA PRO A 52 4.87 5.85 -27.33
C PRO A 52 4.14 5.61 -26.01
N ASN A 53 3.17 6.47 -25.68
CA ASN A 53 2.37 6.41 -24.45
C ASN A 53 3.14 6.58 -23.12
N TYR A 54 4.44 6.90 -23.13
CA TYR A 54 5.24 7.13 -21.93
C TYR A 54 4.55 8.06 -20.90
N GLN A 55 4.02 9.20 -21.37
CA GLN A 55 3.35 10.17 -20.50
C GLN A 55 2.05 9.63 -19.88
N ARG A 56 1.33 8.76 -20.58
CA ARG A 56 0.10 8.12 -20.06
C ARG A 56 0.43 7.20 -18.88
N TYR A 57 1.52 6.47 -18.97
CA TYR A 57 1.91 5.46 -17.98
C TYR A 57 2.75 6.01 -16.81
N LYS A 58 3.41 7.16 -16.99
CA LYS A 58 4.24 7.83 -15.97
C LYS A 58 3.46 8.28 -14.72
N CYS A 59 2.19 8.64 -14.87
CA CYS A 59 1.42 9.33 -13.81
C CYS A 59 0.72 8.38 -12.82
N ARG A 60 1.09 7.09 -12.76
CA ARG A 60 0.34 6.05 -12.03
C ARG A 60 0.81 5.79 -10.59
N THR A 61 1.58 6.69 -10.00
CA THR A 61 2.08 6.58 -8.60
C THR A 61 0.98 6.59 -7.55
N VAL A 62 -0.20 7.10 -7.88
CA VAL A 62 -1.32 7.25 -6.94
C VAL A 62 -1.79 5.89 -6.41
N PHE A 63 -1.90 4.88 -7.27
CA PHE A 63 -2.29 3.53 -6.86
C PHE A 63 -1.36 2.97 -5.77
N PHE A 64 -0.05 2.91 -6.03
CA PHE A 64 0.94 2.43 -5.07
C PHE A 64 0.99 3.28 -3.80
N SER A 65 0.81 4.59 -3.92
CA SER A 65 0.77 5.50 -2.77
C SER A 65 -0.45 5.24 -1.88
N ASN A 66 -1.61 4.97 -2.47
CA ASN A 66 -2.82 4.62 -1.73
C ASN A 66 -2.65 3.29 -1.01
N VAL A 67 -2.09 2.29 -1.70
CA VAL A 67 -1.79 0.97 -1.11
C VAL A 67 -0.85 1.11 0.09
N LEU A 68 0.24 1.89 -0.03
CA LEU A 68 1.13 2.18 1.09
C LEU A 68 0.44 2.90 2.25
N GLY A 69 -0.40 3.91 1.93
CA GLY A 69 -1.16 4.64 2.93
C GLY A 69 -2.04 3.73 3.77
N VAL A 70 -2.71 2.76 3.11
CA VAL A 70 -3.50 1.74 3.80
C VAL A 70 -2.64 0.88 4.73
N ILE A 71 -1.50 0.36 4.24
CA ILE A 71 -0.56 -0.44 5.06
C ILE A 71 -0.12 0.33 6.31
N MET A 72 0.22 1.61 6.17
CA MET A 72 0.66 2.44 7.30
C MET A 72 -0.43 2.60 8.37
N VAL A 73 -1.68 2.79 7.95
CA VAL A 73 -2.81 2.93 8.88
C VAL A 73 -3.09 1.60 9.57
N LEU A 74 -3.13 0.49 8.83
CA LEU A 74 -3.34 -0.84 9.40
C LEU A 74 -2.25 -1.21 10.42
N ASN A 75 -0.99 -0.89 10.12
CA ASN A 75 0.13 -1.08 11.06
C ASN A 75 0.00 -0.20 12.31
N THR A 76 -0.41 1.07 12.14
CA THR A 76 -0.58 2.02 13.26
C THR A 76 -1.67 1.54 14.23
N HIS A 77 -2.70 0.87 13.72
CA HIS A 77 -3.78 0.28 14.52
C HIS A 77 -3.55 -1.19 14.90
N GLU A 78 -2.36 -1.74 14.63
CA GLU A 78 -2.00 -3.14 14.96
C GLU A 78 -3.03 -4.14 14.39
N LEU A 79 -3.59 -3.84 13.22
CA LEU A 79 -4.65 -4.63 12.57
C LEU A 79 -4.13 -5.82 11.75
N ILE A 80 -2.83 -5.85 11.45
CA ILE A 80 -2.15 -6.95 10.77
C ILE A 80 -1.49 -7.79 11.86
N ASN A 81 -1.97 -9.02 12.06
CA ASN A 81 -1.47 -9.91 13.11
C ASN A 81 -0.62 -11.03 12.54
N ASN A 82 -0.97 -11.52 11.34
CA ASN A 82 -0.27 -12.57 10.65
C ASN A 82 1.17 -12.15 10.29
N PRO A 83 2.20 -12.88 10.77
CA PRO A 83 3.61 -12.58 10.49
C PRO A 83 3.96 -12.59 9.01
N GLU A 84 3.34 -13.46 8.22
CA GLU A 84 3.61 -13.54 6.77
C GLU A 84 3.06 -12.31 6.05
N VAL A 85 1.87 -11.84 6.44
CA VAL A 85 1.29 -10.62 5.87
C VAL A 85 2.12 -9.40 6.25
N LYS A 86 2.65 -9.34 7.47
CA LYS A 86 3.60 -8.28 7.89
C LYS A 86 4.84 -8.25 7.00
N LYS A 87 5.44 -9.43 6.75
CA LYS A 87 6.61 -9.56 5.88
C LYS A 87 6.31 -9.07 4.46
N GLN A 88 5.16 -9.43 3.90
CA GLN A 88 4.74 -8.96 2.58
C GLN A 88 4.53 -7.44 2.54
N CYS A 89 3.95 -6.85 3.59
CA CYS A 89 3.84 -5.39 3.71
C CYS A 89 5.20 -4.69 3.77
N GLU A 90 6.18 -5.27 4.47
CA GLU A 90 7.55 -4.75 4.51
C GLU A 90 8.24 -4.86 3.15
N GLU A 91 8.12 -6.01 2.48
CA GLU A 91 8.67 -6.23 1.14
C GLU A 91 8.07 -5.24 0.13
N PHE A 92 6.76 -5.03 0.17
CA PHE A 92 6.09 -4.04 -0.67
C PHE A 92 6.53 -2.61 -0.37
N SER A 93 6.74 -2.28 0.90
CA SER A 93 7.24 -0.95 1.30
C SER A 93 8.65 -0.69 0.74
N ARG A 94 9.56 -1.68 0.86
CA ARG A 94 10.90 -1.60 0.28
C ARG A 94 10.85 -1.48 -1.24
N PHE A 95 9.98 -2.24 -1.89
CA PHE A 95 9.74 -2.14 -3.33
C PHE A 95 9.28 -0.74 -3.75
N CYS A 96 8.41 -0.09 -2.98
CA CYS A 96 8.00 1.27 -3.30
C CYS A 96 9.12 2.29 -3.08
N ASP A 97 10.01 2.09 -2.11
CA ASP A 97 11.16 2.97 -1.87
C ASP A 97 12.19 2.91 -3.00
N THR A 98 12.42 1.74 -3.61
CA THR A 98 13.32 1.61 -4.76
C THR A 98 12.78 2.33 -6.00
N LEU A 99 11.47 2.32 -6.21
CA LEU A 99 10.78 2.99 -7.33
C LEU A 99 10.72 4.50 -7.17
N ARG A 100 10.76 5.02 -5.94
CA ARG A 100 10.83 6.47 -5.69
C ARG A 100 12.15 7.07 -6.19
N GLY A 101 13.23 6.27 -6.20
CA GLY A 101 14.56 6.68 -6.65
C GLY A 101 14.87 6.38 -8.13
N THR A 102 14.13 5.48 -8.76
CA THR A 102 14.39 5.01 -10.13
C THR A 102 13.12 5.12 -10.95
N GLU A 103 13.10 6.08 -11.88
CA GLU A 103 12.11 6.24 -12.96
C GLU A 103 10.68 5.70 -12.66
N ARG A 104 9.76 6.61 -12.28
CA ARG A 104 8.35 6.35 -11.87
C ARG A 104 7.48 5.63 -12.94
N PHE A 105 7.84 4.41 -13.29
CA PHE A 105 7.15 3.54 -14.23
C PHE A 105 6.83 2.24 -13.54
N TYR A 106 5.58 1.81 -13.68
CA TYR A 106 5.11 0.55 -13.14
C TYR A 106 4.79 -0.38 -14.29
N THR A 107 5.31 -1.60 -14.22
CA THR A 107 5.00 -2.69 -15.14
C THR A 107 3.81 -3.51 -14.66
N GLU A 108 3.35 -4.44 -15.49
CA GLU A 108 2.35 -5.44 -15.09
C GLU A 108 2.82 -6.24 -13.87
N GLU A 109 4.09 -6.64 -13.85
CA GLU A 109 4.72 -7.32 -12.71
C GLU A 109 4.69 -6.48 -11.43
N ASP A 110 4.93 -5.17 -11.53
CA ASP A 110 4.86 -4.24 -10.40
C ASP A 110 3.44 -4.18 -9.81
N VAL A 111 2.41 -4.19 -10.68
CA VAL A 111 1.00 -4.21 -10.27
C VAL A 111 0.61 -5.57 -9.70
N ASP A 112 1.13 -6.68 -10.22
CA ASP A 112 0.92 -8.01 -9.66
C ASP A 112 1.48 -8.14 -8.25
N ILE A 113 2.63 -7.52 -7.97
CA ILE A 113 3.19 -7.44 -6.61
C ILE A 113 2.19 -6.73 -5.68
N ALA A 114 1.65 -5.58 -6.10
CA ALA A 114 0.66 -4.84 -5.32
C ALA A 114 -0.63 -5.65 -5.12
N ASN A 115 -1.13 -6.31 -6.16
CA ASN A 115 -2.35 -7.12 -6.11
C ASN A 115 -2.21 -8.31 -5.16
N ARG A 116 -1.07 -9.04 -5.20
CA ARG A 116 -0.81 -10.12 -4.23
C ARG A 116 -0.82 -9.62 -2.80
N MET A 117 -0.22 -8.46 -2.55
CA MET A 117 -0.23 -7.84 -1.24
C MET A 117 -1.66 -7.45 -0.81
N LEU A 118 -2.45 -6.87 -1.72
CA LEU A 118 -3.85 -6.52 -1.47
C LEU A 118 -4.68 -7.76 -1.14
N ASP A 119 -4.49 -8.86 -1.87
CA ASP A 119 -5.18 -10.13 -1.64
C ASP A 119 -4.88 -10.68 -0.23
N SER A 120 -3.62 -10.60 0.21
CA SER A 120 -3.21 -10.98 1.57
C SER A 120 -3.84 -10.10 2.65
N LEU A 121 -3.90 -8.78 2.45
CA LEU A 121 -4.55 -7.86 3.40
C LEU A 121 -6.06 -8.07 3.47
N ILE A 122 -6.71 -8.31 2.33
CA ILE A 122 -8.14 -8.61 2.26
C ILE A 122 -8.42 -9.89 3.03
N ALA A 123 -7.63 -10.95 2.83
CA ALA A 123 -7.77 -12.21 3.56
C ALA A 123 -7.58 -12.02 5.07
N GLU A 124 -6.56 -11.26 5.50
CA GLU A 124 -6.25 -10.98 6.91
C GLU A 124 -7.38 -10.21 7.62
N LEU A 125 -8.00 -9.24 6.94
CA LEU A 125 -9.03 -8.37 7.53
C LEU A 125 -10.45 -8.93 7.35
N SER A 126 -10.63 -9.92 6.50
CA SER A 126 -11.92 -10.58 6.31
C SER A 126 -12.28 -11.38 7.56
N PRO A 127 -13.56 -11.38 7.97
CA PRO A 127 -13.99 -12.22 9.09
C PRO A 127 -13.73 -13.69 8.76
N VAL A 128 -13.12 -14.41 9.70
CA VAL A 128 -13.01 -15.87 9.64
C VAL A 128 -14.43 -16.42 9.62
N LYS A 129 -14.77 -17.16 8.56
CA LYS A 129 -16.06 -17.85 8.45
C LYS A 129 -16.15 -19.00 9.46
#